data_AF-A0A2K9N9H5-F1
#
_entry.id   AF-A0A2K9N9H5-F1
#
_cell.length_a   1.000
_cell.length_b   1.000
_cell.length_c   1.000
_cell.angle_alpha   90.00
_cell.angle_beta   90.00
_cell.angle_gamma   90.00
#
_symmetry.space_group_name_H-M   'P 1'
#
loop_
_entity.id
_entity.type
_entity.pdbx_description
1 polymer ?
#
loop_
_entity_poly.entity_id
_entity_poly.type
_entity_poly.pdbx_seq_one_letter_code
_entity_poly.pdbx_strand_id
1 'polypeptide(L)' 'MPLPDAHPTVKKRRSQLLNHLLAYFFFAVIIVPVNFFITPDKVWFFWPLVGWMGPLALHTAYAMGMFDKKD' A
#
# COMPACT_ATOMS: atom_id res chain seq x y z
N MET A 1 17.45 -26.38 -10.63
CA MET A 1 18.23 -25.75 -9.56
C MET A 1 17.40 -24.57 -9.05
N PRO A 2 16.97 -24.53 -7.78
CA PRO A 2 16.31 -23.34 -7.25
C PRO A 2 17.33 -22.19 -7.32
N LEU A 3 16.95 -21.08 -7.97
CA LEU A 3 17.81 -19.89 -8.00
C LEU A 3 17.91 -19.34 -6.57
N PRO A 4 19.11 -18.96 -6.08
CA PRO A 4 19.27 -18.39 -4.75
C PRO A 4 18.33 -17.20 -4.56
N ASP A 5 17.45 -17.32 -3.58
CA ASP A 5 16.34 -16.42 -3.23
C ASP A 5 16.79 -15.04 -2.70
N ALA A 6 18.05 -14.65 -2.94
CA ALA A 6 18.67 -13.44 -2.46
C ALA A 6 18.87 -12.38 -3.57
N HIS A 7 17.99 -12.32 -4.58
CA HIS A 7 18.09 -11.25 -5.57
C HIS A 7 17.64 -9.91 -4.93
N PRO A 8 18.50 -8.87 -4.88
CA PRO A 8 18.27 -7.65 -4.09
C PRO A 8 17.00 -6.88 -4.52
N THR A 9 16.54 -7.06 -5.75
CA THR A 9 15.31 -6.46 -6.27
C THR A 9 14.05 -6.99 -5.58
N VAL A 10 14.00 -8.26 -5.20
CA VAL A 10 12.82 -8.87 -4.54
C VAL A 10 12.67 -8.31 -3.11
N LYS A 11 13.79 -8.20 -2.38
CA LYS A 11 13.81 -7.61 -1.02
C LYS A 11 13.39 -6.14 -1.06
N LYS A 12 13.87 -5.36 -2.04
CA LYS A 12 13.52 -3.95 -2.22
C LYS A 12 12.03 -3.76 -2.55
N ARG A 13 11.49 -4.57 -3.46
CA ARG A 13 10.06 -4.58 -3.83
C ARG A 13 9.15 -4.90 -2.66
N ARG A 14 9.48 -5.94 -1.89
CA ARG A 14 8.75 -6.32 -0.67
C ARG A 14 8.78 -5.21 0.38
N SER A 15 9.94 -4.58 0.59
CA SER A 15 10.09 -3.46 1.52
C SER A 15 9.23 -2.25 1.11
N GLN A 16 9.20 -1.89 -0.18
CA GLN A 16 8.34 -0.83 -0.70
C GLN A 16 6.85 -1.12 -0.45
N LEU A 17 6.40 -2.36 -0.71
CA LEU A 17 5.01 -2.75 -0.44
C LEU A 17 4.69 -2.66 1.06
N LEU A 18 5.58 -3.15 1.93
CA LEU A 18 5.40 -3.09 3.38
C LEU A 18 5.34 -1.65 3.89
N ASN A 19 6.23 -0.76 3.43
CA ASN A 19 6.20 0.65 3.81
C ASN A 19 4.89 1.32 3.36
N HIS A 20 4.39 0.99 2.17
CA HIS A 20 3.14 1.57 1.66
C HIS A 20 1.91 1.06 2.44
N LEU A 21 1.89 -0.23 2.80
CA LEU A 21 0.87 -0.80 3.67
C LEU A 21 0.91 -0.16 5.06
N LEU A 22 2.10 0.02 5.64
CA LEU A 22 2.24 0.68 6.94
C LEU A 22 1.72 2.12 6.89
N ALA A 23 2.09 2.87 5.86
CA ALA A 23 1.61 4.23 5.64
C ALA A 23 0.09 4.25 5.50
N TYR A 24 -0.50 3.31 4.74
CA TYR A 24 -1.95 3.19 4.60
C TYR A 24 -2.65 2.99 5.95
N PHE A 25 -2.19 2.03 6.76
CA PHE A 25 -2.78 1.79 8.09
C PHE A 25 -2.60 2.98 9.03
N PHE A 26 -1.43 3.62 9.01
CA PHE A 26 -1.17 4.82 9.79
C PHE A 26 -2.13 5.95 9.42
N PHE A 27 -2.31 6.20 8.12
CA PHE A 27 -3.29 7.16 7.61
C PHE A 27 -4.72 6.79 8.01
N ALA A 28 -5.10 5.51 7.93
CA ALA A 28 -6.42 5.04 8.32
C ALA A 28 -6.72 5.29 9.80
N VAL A 29 -5.77 5.00 10.68
CA VAL A 29 -5.88 5.23 12.14
C VAL A 29 -6.00 6.71 12.47
N ILE A 30 -5.46 7.61 11.65
CA ILE A 30 -5.56 9.06 11.87
C ILE A 30 -6.84 9.64 11.27
N ILE A 31 -7.14 9.30 10.01
CA ILE A 31 -8.21 9.97 9.26
C ILE A 31 -9.61 9.63 9.79
N VAL A 32 -9.78 8.43 10.35
CA VAL A 32 -11.04 7.99 10.96
C VAL A 32 -11.39 8.85 12.17
N PRO A 33 -10.57 8.95 13.23
CA PRO A 33 -10.85 9.83 14.36
C PRO A 33 -10.92 11.30 13.93
N VAL A 34 -10.06 11.77 13.02
CA VAL A 34 -10.11 13.15 12.50
C VAL A 34 -11.49 13.47 11.92
N ASN A 35 -12.09 12.54 11.17
CA ASN A 35 -13.44 12.72 10.64
C ASN A 35 -14.48 12.87 11.77
N PHE A 36 -14.43 12.00 12.78
CA PHE A 36 -15.34 12.07 13.93
C PHE A 36 -15.14 13.31 14.81
N PHE A 37 -13.92 13.84 14.91
CA PHE A 37 -13.64 15.05 15.71
C PHE A 37 -13.97 16.35 14.98
N ILE A 38 -13.76 16.43 13.66
CA ILE A 38 -13.96 17.68 12.90
C ILE A 38 -15.37 17.79 12.33
N THR A 39 -15.91 16.70 11.77
CA THR A 39 -17.24 16.68 11.13
C THR A 39 -17.95 15.36 11.43
N PRO A 40 -18.41 15.14 12.67
CA PRO A 40 -19.09 13.89 13.06
C PRO A 40 -20.38 13.62 12.27
N ASP A 41 -21.00 14.68 11.76
CA ASP A 41 -22.21 14.67 10.93
C ASP A 41 -21.98 14.19 9.49
N LYS A 42 -20.71 14.08 9.05
CA LYS A 42 -20.37 13.68 7.67
C LYS A 42 -19.27 12.64 7.66
N VAL A 43 -19.59 11.44 7.22
CA VAL A 43 -18.61 10.36 7.04
C VAL A 43 -17.86 10.59 5.73
N TRP A 44 -16.69 11.23 5.77
CA TRP A 44 -15.85 11.44 4.58
C TRP A 44 -14.55 10.65 4.59
N PHE A 45 -14.17 10.02 5.71
CA PHE A 45 -12.94 9.22 5.80
C PHE A 45 -12.90 8.06 4.80
N PHE A 46 -14.06 7.59 4.33
CA PHE A 46 -14.13 6.49 3.36
C PHE A 46 -13.54 6.86 2.01
N TRP A 47 -13.66 8.12 1.58
CA TRP A 47 -13.17 8.59 0.28
C TRP A 47 -11.66 8.40 0.14
N PRO A 48 -10.81 8.89 1.06
CA PRO A 48 -9.39 8.60 1.00
C PRO A 48 -9.14 7.10 1.17
N LEU A 49 -9.79 6.39 2.10
CA LEU A 49 -9.53 4.95 2.26
C LEU A 49 -9.76 4.16 0.97
N VAL A 50 -10.88 4.37 0.29
CA VAL A 50 -11.22 3.67 -0.96
C VAL A 50 -10.38 4.19 -2.13
N GLY A 51 -10.18 5.50 -2.24
CA GLY A 51 -9.39 6.10 -3.32
C GLY A 51 -7.94 5.61 -3.33
N TRP A 52 -7.39 5.31 -2.16
CA TRP A 52 -6.03 4.77 -2.01
C TRP A 52 -5.90 3.28 -2.36
N MET A 53 -7.00 2.55 -2.61
CA MET A 53 -6.95 1.14 -3.02
C MET A 53 -6.33 0.95 -4.41
N GLY A 54 -6.49 1.90 -5.32
CA GLY A 54 -5.88 1.86 -6.65
C GLY A 54 -4.34 1.87 -6.60
N PRO A 55 -3.71 2.88 -5.98
CA PRO A 55 -2.26 2.89 -5.74
C PRO A 55 -1.75 1.64 -5.01
N LEU A 56 -2.50 1.13 -4.02
CA LEU A 56 -2.13 -0.08 -3.29
C LEU A 56 -2.11 -1.31 -4.20
N ALA A 57 -3.11 -1.46 -5.07
CA ALA A 57 -3.15 -2.54 -6.06
C ALA A 57 -1.97 -2.45 -7.02
N LEU A 58 -1.60 -1.25 -7.47
CA LEU A 58 -0.44 -1.02 -8.33
C LEU A 58 0.88 -1.41 -7.64
N HIS A 59 1.06 -1.02 -6.38
CA HIS A 59 2.24 -1.41 -5.59
C HIS A 59 2.31 -2.92 -5.37
N THR A 60 1.16 -3.57 -5.19
CA THR A 60 1.08 -5.03 -5.04
C THR A 60 1.46 -5.72 -6.34
N ALA A 61 0.91 -5.28 -7.48
CA ALA A 61 1.27 -5.77 -8.81
C ALA A 61 2.78 -5.62 -9.10
N TYR A 62 3.34 -4.46 -8.74
CA TYR A 62 4.78 -4.21 -8.86
C TYR A 62 5.62 -5.11 -7.97
N ALA A 63 5.20 -5.32 -6.73
CA ALA A 63 5.89 -6.19 -5.79
C ALA A 63 5.85 -7.67 -6.18
N MET A 64 4.76 -8.11 -6.81
CA MET A 64 4.63 -9.45 -7.40
C MET A 64 5.42 -9.63 -8.70
N GLY A 65 6.12 -8.59 -9.18
CA GLY A 65 6.93 -8.67 -10.38
C GLY A 65 6.11 -8.71 -11.67
N MET A 66 4.84 -8.27 -11.66
CA MET A 66 4.01 -8.20 -12.88
C MET A 66 4.63 -7.31 -13.98
N PHE A 67 5.56 -6.43 -13.61
CA PHE A 67 6.29 -5.56 -14.53
C PHE A 67 7.75 -5.99 -14.75
N ASP A 68 8.19 -7.16 -14.25
CA ASP A 68 9.50 -7.69 -14.64
C ASP A 68 9.45 -8.17 -16.09
N LYS A 69 10.25 -7.52 -16.94
CA LYS A 69 10.49 -7.99 -18.30
C LYS A 69 11.30 -9.28 -18.22
N LYS A 70 10.79 -10.35 -18.85
CA LYS A 70 11.56 -11.53 -19.20
C LYS A 70 12.48 -11.13 -20.35
N ASP A 71 13.71 -10.78 -20.03
CA ASP A 71 14.82 -10.72 -20.99
C ASP A 71 15.59 -12.05 -20.92
#